data_AF-A0A4U3IBC2-F1
#
_entry.id   AF-A0A4U3IBC2-F1
#
_cell.length_a   1.000
_cell.length_b   1.000
_cell.length_c   1.000
_cell.angle_alpha   90.00
_cell.angle_beta   90.00
_cell.angle_gamma   90.00
#
_symmetry.space_group_name_H-M   'P 1'
#
loop_
_entity.id
_entity.type
_entity.pdbx_description
1 polymer ?
#
loop_
_entity_poly.entity_id
_entity_poly.type
_entity_poly.pdbx_seq_one_letter_code
_entity_poly.pdbx_strand_id
1 'polypeptide(L)'
;MGTEVTGSGAGGLFDEIKQEMASFIDKGFAVLETEQSKVNKAFFDALTMQQRDAFCQSLADQGIKAGRMERITGKSQPTVNRHLNGKNS
;
A
#
# COMPACT_ATOMS: atom_id res chain seq x y z
N MET A 1 57.68 -16.83 -16.16
CA MET A 1 56.77 -15.68 -16.31
C MET A 1 55.40 -16.25 -16.66
N GLY A 2 54.57 -16.46 -15.65
CA GLY A 2 53.24 -17.06 -15.80
C GLY A 2 52.21 -16.00 -16.17
N THR A 3 51.47 -16.28 -17.23
CA THR A 3 50.23 -15.64 -17.64
C THR A 3 49.13 -15.89 -16.62
N GLU A 4 48.36 -14.87 -16.24
CA GLU A 4 46.92 -14.99 -15.94
C GLU A 4 46.34 -13.58 -15.70
N VAL A 5 45.65 -13.03 -16.70
CA VAL A 5 44.63 -11.99 -16.51
C VAL A 5 43.30 -12.65 -16.81
N THR A 6 42.73 -13.29 -15.80
CA THR A 6 41.37 -13.82 -15.83
C THR A 6 40.46 -12.92 -15.01
N GLY A 7 39.47 -12.34 -15.70
CA GLY A 7 38.15 -12.05 -15.14
C GLY A 7 38.00 -10.82 -14.24
N SER A 8 37.54 -9.71 -14.81
CA SER A 8 36.72 -8.74 -14.08
C SER A 8 35.80 -8.03 -15.06
N GLY A 9 34.54 -8.46 -15.12
CA GLY A 9 33.53 -7.88 -16.00
C GLY A 9 32.11 -8.43 -15.83
N ALA A 10 31.92 -9.56 -15.14
CA ALA A 10 30.60 -10.18 -14.97
C ALA A 10 29.83 -9.74 -13.70
N GLY A 11 30.47 -9.01 -12.77
CA GLY A 11 29.86 -8.61 -11.49
C GLY A 11 28.91 -7.41 -11.58
N GLY A 12 29.18 -6.44 -12.46
CA GLY A 12 28.39 -5.21 -12.54
C GLY A 12 27.02 -5.39 -13.21
N LEU A 13 26.98 -6.14 -14.33
CA LEU A 13 25.74 -6.34 -15.09
C LEU A 13 24.70 -7.15 -14.30
N PHE A 14 25.15 -8.16 -13.54
CA PHE A 14 24.25 -9.00 -12.75
C PHE A 14 23.69 -8.26 -11.52
N ASP A 15 24.43 -7.29 -10.97
CA ASP A 15 23.94 -6.44 -9.88
C ASP A 15 23.01 -5.32 -10.37
N GLU A 16 23.24 -4.76 -11.57
CA GLU A 16 22.29 -3.86 -12.23
C GLU A 16 20.95 -4.56 -12.53
N ILE A 17 20.99 -5.79 -13.06
CA ILE A 17 19.77 -6.58 -13.35
C ILE A 17 18.97 -6.86 -12.06
N LYS A 18 19.65 -7.15 -10.94
CA LYS A 18 18.98 -7.33 -9.63
C LYS A 18 18.30 -6.06 -9.15
N GLN A 19 18.96 -4.91 -9.29
CA GLN A 19 18.38 -3.63 -8.90
C GLN A 19 17.19 -3.24 -9.78
N GLU A 20 17.26 -3.50 -11.09
CA GLU A 20 16.13 -3.30 -11.98
C GLU A 20 14.97 -4.24 -11.62
N MET A 21 15.23 -5.52 -11.38
CA MET A 21 14.18 -6.46 -10.96
C MET A 21 13.55 -6.06 -9.62
N ALA A 22 14.33 -5.61 -8.65
CA ALA A 22 13.79 -5.07 -7.39
C ALA A 22 12.91 -3.84 -7.64
N SER A 23 13.34 -2.92 -8.52
CA SER A 23 12.56 -1.75 -8.91
C SER A 23 11.26 -2.11 -9.65
N PHE A 24 11.29 -3.12 -10.52
CA PHE A 24 10.10 -3.61 -11.22
C PHE A 24 9.12 -4.29 -10.29
N ILE A 25 9.62 -5.08 -9.33
CA ILE A 25 8.82 -5.71 -8.30
C ILE A 25 8.16 -4.64 -7.42
N ASP A 26 8.91 -3.67 -6.93
CA ASP A 26 8.37 -2.58 -6.09
C ASP A 26 7.36 -1.73 -6.86
N LYS A 27 7.61 -1.42 -8.13
CA LYS A 27 6.65 -0.71 -8.99
C LYS A 27 5.40 -1.56 -9.24
N GLY A 28 5.54 -2.85 -9.47
CA GLY A 28 4.44 -3.79 -9.66
C GLY A 28 3.56 -3.88 -8.40
N PHE A 29 4.17 -4.01 -7.22
CA PHE A 29 3.46 -3.98 -5.95
C PHE A 29 2.82 -2.61 -5.68
N ALA A 30 3.50 -1.50 -5.97
CA ALA A 30 2.93 -0.16 -5.81
C ALA A 30 1.71 0.07 -6.72
N VAL A 31 1.73 -0.45 -7.95
CA VAL A 31 0.58 -0.39 -8.87
C VAL A 31 -0.57 -1.24 -8.34
N LEU A 32 -0.30 -2.46 -7.88
CA LEU A 32 -1.31 -3.33 -7.28
C LEU A 32 -1.93 -2.74 -6.01
N GLU A 33 -1.11 -2.13 -5.14
CA GLU A 33 -1.57 -1.40 -3.96
C GLU A 33 -2.38 -0.16 -4.36
N THR A 34 -1.99 0.54 -5.42
CA THR A 34 -2.71 1.72 -5.93
C THR A 34 -4.07 1.34 -6.49
N GLU A 35 -4.16 0.28 -7.28
CA GLU A 35 -5.43 -0.21 -7.82
C GLU A 35 -6.34 -0.76 -6.71
N GLN A 36 -5.79 -1.51 -5.76
CA GLN A 36 -6.55 -1.97 -4.59
C GLN A 36 -7.06 -0.79 -3.75
N SER A 37 -6.24 0.25 -3.55
CA SER A 37 -6.62 1.48 -2.85
C SER A 37 -7.73 2.23 -3.59
N LYS A 38 -7.72 2.26 -4.93
CA LYS A 38 -8.79 2.84 -5.75
C LYS A 38 -10.11 2.07 -5.60
N VAL A 39 -10.06 0.74 -5.62
CA VAL A 39 -11.25 -0.12 -5.42
C VAL A 39 -11.82 0.07 -4.01
N ASN A 40 -10.96 0.06 -2.99
CA ASN A 40 -11.35 0.30 -1.60
C ASN A 40 -11.98 1.68 -1.41
N LYS A 41 -11.40 2.71 -2.03
CA LYS A 41 -11.94 4.06 -2.02
C LYS A 41 -13.31 4.14 -2.71
N ALA A 42 -13.46 3.51 -3.87
CA ALA A 42 -14.73 3.48 -4.59
C ALA A 42 -15.83 2.74 -3.82
N PHE A 43 -15.48 1.61 -3.19
CA PHE A 43 -16.40 0.88 -2.31
C PHE A 43 -16.84 1.73 -1.12
N PHE A 44 -15.89 2.37 -0.44
CA PHE A 44 -16.19 3.26 0.68
C PHE A 44 -17.02 4.48 0.25
N ASP A 45 -16.76 5.03 -0.94
CA ASP A 45 -17.52 6.15 -1.50
C ASP A 45 -18.92 5.77 -1.98
N ALA A 46 -19.18 4.50 -2.30
CA ALA A 46 -20.52 4.01 -2.61
C ALA A 46 -21.43 3.91 -1.37
N LEU A 47 -20.85 3.83 -0.17
CA LEU A 47 -21.61 3.79 1.09
C LEU A 47 -22.21 5.16 1.42
N THR A 48 -23.37 5.16 2.07
CA THR A 48 -23.94 6.36 2.72
C THR A 48 -23.07 6.81 3.90
N MET A 49 -23.24 8.05 4.38
CA MET A 49 -22.46 8.54 5.53
C MET A 49 -22.65 7.66 6.77
N GLN A 50 -23.89 7.29 7.10
CA GLN A 50 -24.17 6.39 8.23
C GLN A 50 -23.50 5.02 8.08
N GLN A 51 -23.48 4.47 6.86
CA GLN A 51 -22.79 3.21 6.59
C GLN A 51 -21.27 3.33 6.70
N ARG A 52 -20.69 4.48 6.32
CA ARG A 52 -19.26 4.76 6.49
C ARG A 52 -18.89 4.86 7.96
N ASP A 53 -19.70 5.55 8.75
CA ASP A 53 -19.52 5.67 10.20
C ASP A 53 -19.58 4.29 10.86
N ALA A 54 -20.63 3.51 10.58
CA ALA A 54 -20.77 2.14 11.08
C ALA A 54 -19.63 1.23 10.64
N PHE A 55 -19.15 1.35 9.40
CA PHE A 55 -18.02 0.58 8.89
C PHE A 55 -16.73 0.92 9.64
N CYS A 56 -16.40 2.21 9.77
CA CYS A 56 -15.22 2.65 10.53
C CYS A 56 -15.30 2.22 12.01
N GLN A 57 -16.47 2.35 12.64
CA GLN A 57 -16.67 1.90 14.02
C GLN A 57 -16.48 0.39 14.15
N SER A 58 -17.01 -0.41 13.22
CA SER A 58 -16.83 -1.87 13.24
C SER A 58 -15.37 -2.29 13.13
N LEU A 59 -14.54 -1.55 12.38
CA LEU A 59 -13.11 -1.78 12.30
C LEU A 59 -12.41 -1.41 13.61
N ALA A 60 -12.84 -0.34 14.28
CA ALA A 60 -12.28 0.08 15.56
C ALA A 60 -12.60 -0.92 16.66
N ASP A 61 -13.84 -1.41 16.69
CA ASP A 61 -14.30 -2.43 17.65
C ASP A 61 -13.54 -3.76 17.48
N GLN A 62 -13.10 -4.08 16.26
CA GLN A 62 -12.21 -5.21 15.96
C GLN A 62 -10.73 -4.96 16.34
N GLY A 63 -10.40 -3.79 16.89
CA GLY A 63 -9.04 -3.43 17.27
C GLY A 63 -8.13 -3.09 16.09
N ILE A 64 -8.68 -2.79 14.91
CA ILE A 64 -7.90 -2.37 13.75
C ILE A 64 -7.34 -0.97 14.02
N LYS A 65 -6.02 -0.80 13.81
CA LYS A 65 -5.34 0.49 13.98
C LYS A 65 -5.65 1.45 12.84
N ALA A 66 -5.65 2.76 13.12
CA ALA A 66 -5.97 3.82 12.15
C ALA A 66 -5.21 3.70 10.82
N GLY A 67 -3.89 3.46 10.84
CA GLY A 67 -3.11 3.32 9.60
C GLY A 67 -3.52 2.13 8.73
N ARG A 68 -4.12 1.09 9.31
CA ARG A 68 -4.68 -0.05 8.55
C ARG A 68 -6.09 0.28 8.03
N MET A 69 -6.87 1.07 8.77
CA MET A 69 -8.16 1.58 8.29
C MET A 69 -8.01 2.47 7.05
N GLU A 70 -6.93 3.26 6.97
CA GLU A 70 -6.64 4.08 5.78
C GLU A 70 -6.50 3.23 4.51
N ARG A 71 -5.79 2.09 4.62
CA ARG A 71 -5.64 1.15 3.50
C ARG A 71 -6.94 0.45 3.14
N ILE A 72 -7.73 0.05 4.15
CA ILE A 72 -9.02 -0.64 3.94
C ILE A 72 -10.07 0.29 3.34
N THR A 73 -10.12 1.54 3.77
CA THR A 73 -11.10 2.53 3.30
C THR A 73 -10.64 3.29 2.05
N GLY A 74 -9.34 3.28 1.75
CA GLY A 74 -8.74 4.15 0.74
C GLY A 74 -8.86 5.65 1.08
N LYS A 75 -9.10 5.98 2.35
CA LYS A 75 -9.24 7.37 2.86
C LYS A 75 -8.09 7.75 3.76
N SER A 76 -7.84 9.06 3.84
CA SER A 76 -6.83 9.61 4.74
C SER A 76 -7.24 9.48 6.21
N GLN A 77 -6.25 9.39 7.10
CA GLN A 77 -6.47 9.30 8.54
C GLN A 77 -7.44 10.36 9.10
N PRO A 78 -7.38 11.66 8.70
CA PRO A 78 -8.33 12.66 9.18
C PRO A 78 -9.78 12.36 8.78
N THR A 79 -9.99 11.73 7.62
CA THR A 79 -11.31 11.33 7.14
C THR A 79 -11.82 10.14 7.95
N VAL A 80 -10.98 9.13 8.16
CA VAL A 80 -11.31 7.97 9.01
C VAL A 80 -11.64 8.44 10.44
N ASN A 81 -10.81 9.32 11.02
CA ASN A 81 -11.04 9.88 12.36
C ASN A 81 -12.34 10.67 12.45
N ARG A 82 -12.77 11.32 11.37
CA ARG A 82 -14.07 12.00 11.33
C ARG A 82 -15.22 11.00 11.45
N HIS A 83 -15.13 9.87 10.76
CA HIS A 83 -16.13 8.80 10.82
C HIS A 83 -16.11 8.05 12.18
N LEU A 84 -14.95 7.96 12.83
CA LEU A 84 -14.84 7.38 14.18
C LEU A 84 -15.37 8.31 15.28
N ASN A 85 -15.14 9.62 15.14
CA ASN A 85 -15.53 10.63 16.13
C ASN A 85 -16.91 11.25 15.84
N GLY A 86 -17.46 10.99 14.66
CA GLY A 86 -18.81 11.37 14.26
C GLY A 86 -19.81 10.59 15.09
N LYS A 87 -20.07 11.05 16.32
CA LYS A 87 -21.23 10.63 17.10
C LYS A 87 -22.46 10.96 16.26
N ASN A 88 -22.99 10.00 15.51
CA ASN A 88 -24.26 10.06 14.78
C ASN A 88 -24.66 11.48 14.31
N SER A 89 -24.24 11.90 13.12
CA SER A 89 -24.97 12.99 12.43
C SER A 89 -26.10 12.42 11.59
#